data_AF-A0ABD1ATC4-F1
#
_entry.id   AF-A0ABD1ATC4-F1
#
_cell.length_a   1.000
_cell.length_b   1.000
_cell.length_c   1.000
_cell.angle_alpha   90.00
_cell.angle_beta   90.00
_cell.angle_gamma   90.00
#
_symmetry.space_group_name_H-M   'P 1'
#
loop_
_entity.id
_entity.type
_entity.pdbx_description
1 polymer ?
#
loop_
_entity_poly.entity_id
_entity_poly.type
_entity_poly.pdbx_seq_one_letter_code
_entity_poly.pdbx_strand_id
1 'polypeptide(L)'
;MLPVTSRRHFSISLYMLRSSSPHNNNLLHSSSLLLPSFVSSKFSSSSFIKKDNLDESSSPPMAACIDTCRTGKSQISLRDSNLRSHDDESGFRYFNYLRSGYPDRASFNGNQTRTIHTRPIVEDLDRDAEIDDVWAKIREEAKSDIQREPIVSGYYHASIVSQRSLEAALANTLSVKLSNLNLPSNTLFDLFSGVLQENPEIVESVKQDLLAVKERDPACISYVHCFLHFKGFLACQAHRIAHALWIQNRKVLALLIQNRVSEAFAVDFHPGAKIGTGILLDHATAIVIGETAVVGNNVSILHNVTLGGTGKQCGDRHPKIGDGVLIGAGTCILGNITIGEGAKIGAGSVVLKDVPPRTTAVGNPARLLGGKDNPKKHDKIPGLTMDQTSHISEWSDYVI
;
A
#
# COMPACT_ATOMS: atom_id res chain seq x y z
N MET A 1 -44.94 -64.19 -7.16
CA MET A 1 -46.08 -63.28 -7.42
C MET A 1 -45.54 -62.01 -8.07
N LEU A 2 -45.90 -61.82 -9.34
CA LEU A 2 -45.85 -60.58 -10.15
C LEU A 2 -46.93 -59.56 -9.65
N PRO A 3 -47.16 -58.34 -10.21
CA PRO A 3 -46.28 -57.37 -10.92
C PRO A 3 -46.67 -55.83 -10.83
N VAL A 4 -45.91 -54.96 -11.54
CA VAL A 4 -46.35 -53.91 -12.54
C VAL A 4 -47.09 -52.58 -12.19
N THR A 5 -46.46 -51.47 -12.64
CA THR A 5 -46.97 -50.15 -13.15
C THR A 5 -47.67 -49.16 -12.17
N SER A 6 -47.78 -47.83 -12.37
CA SER A 6 -47.92 -46.98 -13.56
C SER A 6 -47.76 -45.46 -13.24
N ARG A 7 -47.33 -44.72 -14.27
CA ARG A 7 -47.46 -43.27 -14.61
C ARG A 7 -48.30 -42.33 -13.74
N ARG A 8 -47.89 -41.04 -13.68
CA ARG A 8 -48.62 -39.90 -14.29
C ARG A 8 -47.82 -38.57 -14.32
N HIS A 9 -47.87 -37.95 -15.50
CA HIS A 9 -47.54 -36.56 -15.82
C HIS A 9 -48.44 -35.55 -15.10
N PHE A 10 -47.94 -34.32 -14.90
CA PHE A 10 -48.76 -33.11 -15.06
C PHE A 10 -48.01 -32.06 -15.88
N SER A 11 -48.76 -31.42 -16.77
CA SER A 11 -48.34 -30.47 -17.79
C SER A 11 -49.36 -29.33 -17.82
N ILE A 12 -48.85 -28.10 -18.00
CA ILE A 12 -49.45 -26.92 -18.68
C ILE A 12 -50.69 -26.20 -18.09
N SER A 13 -50.51 -24.91 -17.78
CA SER A 13 -51.18 -23.71 -18.37
C SER A 13 -50.92 -22.50 -17.44
N LEU A 14 -50.21 -21.44 -17.83
CA LEU A 14 -50.47 -20.40 -18.84
C LEU A 14 -51.83 -19.69 -18.67
N TYR A 15 -51.81 -18.48 -18.10
CA TYR A 15 -52.80 -17.44 -18.36
C TYR A 15 -52.07 -16.11 -18.65
N MET A 16 -52.24 -15.67 -19.90
CA MET A 16 -52.09 -14.30 -20.40
C MET A 16 -53.44 -13.60 -20.29
N LEU A 17 -53.45 -12.28 -20.04
CA LEU A 17 -54.44 -11.24 -20.41
C LEU A 17 -54.01 -9.95 -19.66
N ARG A 18 -53.33 -8.95 -20.23
CA ARG A 18 -53.67 -7.96 -21.27
C ARG A 18 -54.76 -6.96 -20.86
N SER A 19 -54.46 -5.67 -21.09
CA SER A 19 -55.30 -4.45 -21.10
C SER A 19 -55.69 -3.89 -19.72
N SER A 20 -55.72 -2.57 -19.43
CA SER A 20 -55.81 -1.37 -20.27
C SER A 20 -55.44 -0.12 -19.44
N SER A 21 -54.82 0.88 -20.05
CA SER A 21 -54.90 2.30 -19.60
C SER A 21 -56.21 2.91 -20.11
N PRO A 22 -56.78 3.96 -19.47
CA PRO A 22 -56.57 5.29 -20.05
C PRO A 22 -56.52 6.48 -19.05
N HIS A 23 -55.84 7.54 -19.51
CA HIS A 23 -56.14 8.98 -19.39
C HIS A 23 -57.04 9.49 -18.24
N ASN A 24 -56.58 10.47 -17.45
CA ASN A 24 -56.52 11.91 -17.79
C ASN A 24 -56.60 12.84 -16.55
N ASN A 25 -55.87 13.95 -16.66
CA ASN A 25 -56.17 15.31 -16.19
C ASN A 25 -56.05 15.70 -14.70
N ASN A 26 -55.05 16.56 -14.46
CA ASN A 26 -55.16 17.95 -14.01
C ASN A 26 -56.03 18.24 -12.77
N LEU A 27 -55.44 18.77 -11.70
CA LEU A 27 -55.40 20.22 -11.44
C LEU A 27 -54.79 20.56 -10.07
N LEU A 28 -54.13 21.72 -10.10
CA LEU A 28 -53.61 22.55 -9.02
C LEU A 28 -54.52 22.65 -7.79
N HIS A 29 -53.94 22.65 -6.58
CA HIS A 29 -54.08 23.82 -5.69
C HIS A 29 -53.01 23.85 -4.59
N SER A 30 -52.43 25.04 -4.47
CA SER A 30 -51.65 25.55 -3.35
C SER A 30 -52.46 25.61 -2.06
N SER A 31 -51.78 25.40 -0.91
CA SER A 31 -52.10 26.03 0.37
C SER A 31 -50.91 25.91 1.32
N SER A 32 -50.42 27.07 1.75
CA SER A 32 -49.43 27.34 2.78
C SER A 32 -50.01 27.19 4.20
N LEU A 33 -49.15 27.41 5.21
CA LEU A 33 -49.39 27.53 6.68
C LEU A 33 -49.15 26.20 7.44
N LEU A 34 -48.46 26.10 8.58
CA LEU A 34 -47.85 27.04 9.53
C LEU A 34 -46.85 26.25 10.41
N LEU A 35 -45.81 26.93 10.88
CA LEU A 35 -44.92 26.52 12.00
C LEU A 35 -45.71 26.41 13.32
N PRO A 36 -45.12 25.75 14.33
CA PRO A 36 -44.69 26.55 15.48
C PRO A 36 -43.30 26.20 16.05
N SER A 37 -42.71 27.23 16.63
CA SER A 37 -41.47 27.34 17.38
C SER A 37 -41.68 27.15 18.90
N PHE A 38 -40.67 26.64 19.61
CA PHE A 38 -40.46 26.78 21.06
C PHE A 38 -38.92 26.84 21.30
N VAL A 39 -38.32 28.01 21.61
CA VAL A 39 -38.00 28.57 22.96
C VAL A 39 -37.12 27.62 23.79
N SER A 40 -35.79 27.78 23.83
CA SER A 40 -34.94 28.68 24.65
C SER A 40 -34.86 28.34 26.15
N SER A 41 -33.65 27.99 26.62
CA SER A 41 -33.21 28.32 27.98
C SER A 41 -31.69 28.54 28.01
N LYS A 42 -31.30 29.81 28.19
CA LYS A 42 -29.99 30.21 28.70
C LYS A 42 -29.96 29.99 30.22
N PHE A 43 -28.81 29.58 30.75
CA PHE A 43 -28.44 29.87 32.13
C PHE A 43 -27.04 30.51 32.13
N SER A 44 -26.90 31.54 32.96
CA SER A 44 -25.74 32.41 33.12
C SER A 44 -25.32 32.42 34.59
N SER A 45 -24.04 32.75 34.82
CA SER A 45 -23.42 33.24 36.07
C SER A 45 -23.16 32.17 37.16
N SER A 46 -22.10 32.21 37.97
CA SER A 46 -21.19 33.29 38.36
C SER A 46 -19.87 32.75 38.93
N SER A 47 -18.81 33.55 38.84
CA SER A 47 -17.53 33.46 39.58
C SER A 47 -17.66 33.80 41.07
N PHE A 48 -16.87 33.17 41.95
CA PHE A 48 -16.34 33.75 43.21
C PHE A 48 -15.06 33.02 43.69
N ILE A 49 -14.37 33.64 44.64
CA ILE A 49 -12.90 33.75 44.85
C ILE A 49 -12.41 33.01 46.12
N LYS A 50 -11.18 32.43 46.08
CA LYS A 50 -10.18 32.11 47.17
C LYS A 50 -10.65 31.17 48.32
N LYS A 51 -9.83 30.37 49.04
CA LYS A 51 -8.38 30.34 49.35
C LYS A 51 -8.02 29.01 50.06
N ASP A 52 -6.75 28.60 49.94
CA ASP A 52 -5.83 27.93 50.89
C ASP A 52 -6.12 26.55 51.55
N ASN A 53 -5.14 25.65 51.29
CA ASN A 53 -4.40 24.76 52.20
C ASN A 53 -4.89 23.37 52.68
N LEU A 54 -4.11 22.37 52.23
CA LEU A 54 -3.40 21.30 52.95
C LEU A 54 -4.11 19.97 53.37
N ASP A 55 -3.38 18.92 52.96
CA ASP A 55 -3.12 17.60 53.55
C ASP A 55 -4.01 16.36 53.33
N GLU A 56 -3.33 15.40 52.67
CA GLU A 56 -3.29 13.95 52.83
C GLU A 56 -4.56 13.16 53.20
N SER A 57 -4.96 12.25 52.30
CA SER A 57 -5.07 10.82 52.64
C SER A 57 -5.21 9.94 51.39
N SER A 58 -4.50 8.83 51.44
CA SER A 58 -4.27 7.84 50.39
C SER A 58 -5.38 6.78 50.31
N SER A 59 -5.72 6.36 49.08
CA SER A 59 -6.41 5.09 48.78
C SER A 59 -5.99 4.59 47.38
N PRO A 60 -6.06 3.28 47.10
CA PRO A 60 -4.95 2.53 46.46
C PRO A 60 -5.07 2.34 44.94
N PRO A 61 -3.97 2.00 44.23
CA PRO A 61 -4.01 1.67 42.81
C PRO A 61 -4.30 0.17 42.57
N MET A 62 -5.20 -0.12 41.62
CA MET A 62 -5.47 -1.47 41.12
C MET A 62 -4.53 -1.84 39.96
N ALA A 63 -3.74 -2.88 40.23
CA ALA A 63 -3.23 -3.96 39.37
C ALA A 63 -2.63 -3.63 37.98
N ALA A 64 -1.29 -3.69 37.92
CA ALA A 64 -0.54 -4.16 36.77
C ALA A 64 -0.12 -5.62 37.02
N CYS A 65 -0.43 -6.54 36.11
CA CYS A 65 0.07 -7.91 36.18
C CYS A 65 1.43 -8.00 35.46
N ILE A 66 2.50 -8.05 36.25
CA ILE A 66 3.83 -8.50 35.85
C ILE A 66 4.02 -9.86 36.53
N ASP A 67 4.07 -10.94 35.76
CA ASP A 67 4.50 -12.24 36.27
C ASP A 67 5.98 -12.46 35.94
N THR A 68 6.82 -12.36 36.96
CA THR A 68 8.11 -13.06 37.01
C THR A 68 8.29 -13.66 38.39
N CYS A 69 8.42 -14.99 38.45
CA CYS A 69 8.95 -15.69 39.61
C CYS A 69 10.39 -16.14 39.36
N ARG A 70 11.29 -15.50 40.12
CA ARG A 70 12.62 -15.94 40.57
C ARG A 70 12.45 -17.24 41.41
N THR A 71 13.37 -18.20 41.56
CA THR A 71 14.79 -18.17 41.96
C THR A 71 15.38 -19.60 41.90
N GLY A 72 16.70 -19.73 41.71
CA GLY A 72 17.47 -20.90 42.19
C GLY A 72 18.90 -20.97 41.64
N LYS A 73 19.89 -20.64 42.49
CA LYS A 73 21.33 -20.64 42.17
C LYS A 73 21.94 -22.06 42.26
N SER A 74 22.89 -22.38 41.38
CA SER A 74 24.17 -23.04 41.73
C SER A 74 25.15 -23.04 40.55
N GLN A 75 26.38 -22.56 40.80
CA GLN A 75 27.56 -22.88 40.00
C GLN A 75 27.99 -24.33 40.28
N ILE A 76 28.61 -25.01 39.31
CA ILE A 76 29.85 -25.81 39.42
C ILE A 76 30.16 -26.45 38.06
N SER A 77 31.46 -26.67 37.89
CA SER A 77 32.28 -26.94 36.72
C SER A 77 32.29 -28.38 36.18
N LEU A 78 33.04 -28.52 35.07
CA LEU A 78 33.90 -29.64 34.67
C LEU A 78 33.26 -30.82 33.90
N ARG A 79 33.75 -30.92 32.65
CA ARG A 79 34.34 -32.08 31.96
C ARG A 79 33.45 -33.27 31.56
N ASP A 80 34.04 -33.99 30.61
CA ASP A 80 33.71 -35.33 30.09
C ASP A 80 32.63 -35.35 28.98
N SER A 81 32.75 -36.14 27.91
CA SER A 81 33.82 -37.04 27.43
C SER A 81 33.34 -37.60 26.09
N ASN A 82 34.26 -37.85 25.17
CA ASN A 82 34.04 -38.67 23.99
C ASN A 82 33.58 -40.09 24.37
N LEU A 83 32.58 -40.65 23.67
CA LEU A 83 32.67 -41.91 22.88
C LEU A 83 31.28 -42.52 22.60
N ARG A 84 30.97 -42.63 21.29
CA ARG A 84 30.39 -43.76 20.50
C ARG A 84 29.31 -44.62 21.17
N SER A 85 28.19 -44.97 20.51
CA SER A 85 28.15 -45.92 19.38
C SER A 85 26.73 -46.08 18.80
N HIS A 86 26.67 -46.48 17.51
CA HIS A 86 25.64 -47.26 16.76
C HIS A 86 24.17 -46.81 16.81
N ASP A 87 23.31 -46.89 15.78
CA ASP A 87 23.21 -47.21 14.34
C ASP A 87 21.74 -46.74 14.04
N ASP A 88 21.26 -46.30 12.88
CA ASP A 88 21.34 -46.90 11.56
C ASP A 88 20.74 -45.95 10.49
N GLU A 89 21.30 -46.08 9.29
CA GLU A 89 20.71 -46.01 7.94
C GLU A 89 19.94 -44.80 7.33
N SER A 90 20.47 -44.45 6.13
CA SER A 90 19.78 -44.21 4.84
C SER A 90 19.70 -42.76 4.31
N GLY A 91 20.32 -42.52 3.15
CA GLY A 91 20.02 -41.37 2.28
C GLY A 91 21.17 -40.67 1.53
N PHE A 92 21.82 -41.37 0.60
CA PHE A 92 22.49 -40.89 -0.64
C PHE A 92 23.37 -39.62 -0.67
N ARG A 93 24.63 -39.80 -1.11
CA ARG A 93 25.60 -38.74 -1.49
C ARG A 93 25.84 -38.64 -3.00
N TYR A 94 26.39 -37.48 -3.39
CA TYR A 94 27.24 -37.13 -4.54
C TYR A 94 26.53 -36.91 -5.90
N PHE A 95 26.77 -35.82 -6.66
CA PHE A 95 28.09 -35.31 -7.08
C PHE A 95 28.16 -33.79 -7.34
N ASN A 96 29.33 -33.22 -7.03
CA ASN A 96 29.88 -31.98 -7.57
C ASN A 96 30.45 -32.22 -8.99
N TYR A 97 30.31 -31.26 -9.89
CA TYR A 97 31.17 -31.10 -11.07
C TYR A 97 31.74 -29.67 -11.18
N LEU A 98 33.00 -29.62 -11.60
CA LEU A 98 33.92 -28.49 -11.64
C LEU A 98 33.83 -27.70 -12.98
N ARG A 99 33.76 -26.36 -12.84
CA ARG A 99 34.49 -25.25 -13.51
C ARG A 99 35.10 -25.38 -14.93
N SER A 100 34.95 -24.31 -15.72
CA SER A 100 35.98 -23.56 -16.50
C SER A 100 35.30 -22.30 -17.09
N GLY A 101 35.85 -21.10 -17.30
CA GLY A 101 37.17 -20.47 -17.26
C GLY A 101 37.04 -19.05 -17.87
N TYR A 102 37.86 -18.10 -17.38
CA TYR A 102 37.91 -16.65 -17.70
C TYR A 102 38.54 -16.34 -19.11
N PRO A 103 38.46 -15.11 -19.68
CA PRO A 103 39.41 -14.03 -19.32
C PRO A 103 38.88 -12.59 -19.26
N ASP A 104 39.46 -11.84 -18.31
CA ASP A 104 39.59 -10.38 -18.28
C ASP A 104 40.72 -9.90 -19.21
N ARG A 105 40.50 -8.78 -19.94
CA ARG A 105 41.36 -7.57 -19.97
C ARG A 105 41.01 -6.63 -21.14
N ALA A 106 40.75 -5.35 -20.83
CA ALA A 106 41.52 -4.21 -21.34
C ALA A 106 41.06 -2.88 -20.71
N SER A 107 42.01 -2.16 -20.10
CA SER A 107 41.92 -0.72 -19.78
C SER A 107 42.33 0.12 -20.98
N PHE A 108 41.73 1.30 -21.17
CA PHE A 108 42.39 2.46 -21.79
C PHE A 108 41.87 3.79 -21.23
N ASN A 109 42.80 4.75 -21.18
CA ASN A 109 42.77 6.07 -20.54
C ASN A 109 41.81 7.10 -21.16
N GLY A 110 41.26 7.95 -20.28
CA GLY A 110 41.18 9.42 -20.32
C GLY A 110 40.89 10.17 -21.62
N ASN A 111 39.82 10.97 -21.60
CA ASN A 111 39.94 12.43 -21.79
C ASN A 111 38.69 13.17 -21.26
N GLN A 112 38.95 14.21 -20.47
CA GLN A 112 37.95 15.17 -20.01
C GLN A 112 37.54 16.07 -21.17
N THR A 113 36.23 16.17 -21.40
CA THR A 113 35.66 17.27 -22.19
C THR A 113 34.53 17.87 -21.38
N ARG A 114 34.68 19.14 -20.99
CA ARG A 114 33.63 19.95 -20.38
C ARG A 114 32.50 20.12 -21.39
N THR A 115 31.32 19.60 -21.07
CA THR A 115 30.09 19.89 -21.83
C THR A 115 29.06 20.59 -20.95
N ILE A 116 28.53 21.66 -21.53
CA ILE A 116 27.59 22.62 -20.98
C ILE A 116 26.24 21.92 -20.75
N HIS A 117 25.61 22.19 -19.60
CA HIS A 117 24.32 21.63 -19.21
C HIS A 117 23.19 22.02 -20.17
N THR A 118 22.82 21.10 -21.04
CA THR A 118 21.48 21.00 -21.62
C THR A 118 20.88 19.68 -21.11
N ARG A 119 19.78 19.75 -20.34
CA ARG A 119 19.00 18.55 -19.96
C ARG A 119 18.65 17.77 -21.24
N PRO A 120 18.88 16.45 -21.33
CA PRO A 120 18.73 15.74 -22.58
C PRO A 120 17.26 15.39 -22.82
N ILE A 121 16.67 16.00 -23.85
CA ILE A 121 15.36 15.66 -24.44
C ILE A 121 15.27 14.16 -24.82
N VAL A 122 16.41 13.49 -24.98
CA VAL A 122 16.50 12.07 -25.37
C VAL A 122 16.02 11.11 -24.27
N GLU A 123 16.29 11.40 -22.99
CA GLU A 123 15.83 10.54 -21.88
C GLU A 123 14.31 10.58 -21.70
N ASP A 124 13.67 11.71 -22.03
CA ASP A 124 12.22 11.85 -21.95
C ASP A 124 11.52 11.12 -23.10
N LEU A 125 12.09 11.17 -24.32
CA LEU A 125 11.56 10.42 -25.48
C LEU A 125 11.67 8.90 -25.30
N ASP A 126 12.76 8.39 -24.73
CA ASP A 126 12.94 6.95 -24.47
C ASP A 126 11.99 6.46 -23.36
N ARG A 127 11.75 7.29 -22.33
CA ARG A 127 10.75 7.01 -21.28
C ARG A 127 9.34 6.96 -21.85
N ASP A 128 8.95 7.96 -22.65
CA ASP A 128 7.62 8.02 -23.27
C ASP A 128 7.35 6.82 -24.19
N ALA A 129 8.35 6.39 -24.96
CA ALA A 129 8.27 5.18 -25.79
C ALA A 129 8.15 3.89 -24.95
N GLU A 130 8.84 3.80 -23.81
CA GLU A 130 8.73 2.66 -22.91
C GLU A 130 7.38 2.60 -22.19
N ILE A 131 6.79 3.76 -21.83
CA ILE A 131 5.45 3.89 -21.24
C ILE A 131 4.36 3.35 -22.17
N ASP A 132 4.48 3.60 -23.48
CA ASP A 132 3.50 3.11 -24.46
C ASP A 132 3.61 1.60 -24.75
N ASP A 133 4.72 0.97 -24.38
CA ASP A 133 5.01 -0.45 -24.66
C ASP A 133 4.85 -1.39 -23.44
N VAL A 134 4.61 -0.86 -22.23
CA VAL A 134 4.56 -1.66 -20.98
C VAL A 134 3.60 -2.86 -21.08
N TRP A 135 2.42 -2.69 -21.68
CA TRP A 135 1.45 -3.78 -21.82
C TRP A 135 1.93 -4.88 -22.79
N ALA A 136 2.61 -4.51 -23.87
CA ALA A 136 3.15 -5.51 -24.79
C ALA A 136 4.28 -6.30 -24.12
N LYS A 137 5.18 -5.64 -23.39
CA LYS A 137 6.21 -6.28 -22.57
C LYS A 137 5.63 -7.26 -21.56
N ILE A 138 4.60 -6.86 -20.80
CA ILE A 138 3.92 -7.77 -19.85
C ILE A 138 3.37 -9.02 -20.55
N ARG A 139 2.77 -8.87 -21.74
CA ARG A 139 2.24 -10.02 -22.51
C ARG A 139 3.36 -10.91 -23.06
N GLU A 140 4.48 -10.34 -23.45
CA GLU A 140 5.65 -11.10 -23.91
C GLU A 140 6.26 -11.90 -22.75
N GLU A 141 6.54 -11.24 -21.62
CA GLU A 141 7.05 -11.86 -20.41
C GLU A 141 6.12 -12.97 -19.93
N ALA A 142 4.80 -12.74 -19.95
CA ALA A 142 3.80 -13.74 -19.61
C ALA A 142 3.90 -15.01 -20.48
N LYS A 143 4.07 -14.84 -21.80
CA LYS A 143 4.24 -15.98 -22.73
C LYS A 143 5.55 -16.72 -22.48
N SER A 144 6.63 -15.98 -22.18
CA SER A 144 7.92 -16.56 -21.82
C SER A 144 7.83 -17.39 -20.53
N ASP A 145 7.14 -16.89 -19.50
CA ASP A 145 6.91 -17.60 -18.25
C ASP A 145 6.09 -18.88 -18.44
N ILE A 146 5.05 -18.84 -19.28
CA ILE A 146 4.25 -20.02 -19.60
C ILE A 146 5.10 -21.11 -20.28
N GLN A 147 6.01 -20.73 -21.17
CA GLN A 147 6.90 -21.68 -21.85
C GLN A 147 7.91 -22.32 -20.88
N ARG A 148 8.41 -21.54 -19.92
CA ARG A 148 9.37 -22.01 -18.92
C ARG A 148 8.69 -22.85 -17.84
N GLU A 149 7.50 -22.47 -17.40
CA GLU A 149 6.77 -23.08 -16.30
C GLU A 149 5.31 -23.38 -16.69
N PRO A 150 5.03 -24.49 -17.42
CA PRO A 150 3.68 -24.79 -17.92
C PRO A 150 2.59 -24.90 -16.85
N ILE A 151 2.94 -25.15 -15.59
CA ILE A 151 1.99 -25.23 -14.46
C ILE A 151 1.24 -23.90 -14.23
N VAL A 152 1.85 -22.74 -14.55
CA VAL A 152 1.20 -21.44 -14.37
C VAL A 152 0.33 -21.01 -15.55
N SER A 153 0.26 -21.83 -16.61
CA SER A 153 -0.39 -21.51 -17.88
C SER A 153 -1.82 -21.01 -17.71
N GLY A 154 -2.66 -21.75 -16.98
CA GLY A 154 -4.06 -21.33 -16.76
C GLY A 154 -4.18 -19.97 -16.05
N TYR A 155 -3.34 -19.71 -15.06
CA TYR A 155 -3.33 -18.45 -14.31
C TYR A 155 -2.88 -17.27 -15.19
N TYR A 156 -1.81 -17.42 -15.96
CA TYR A 156 -1.30 -16.36 -16.85
C TYR A 156 -2.22 -16.12 -18.05
N HIS A 157 -2.83 -17.17 -18.60
CA HIS A 157 -3.83 -17.01 -19.67
C HIS A 157 -5.05 -16.23 -19.20
N ALA A 158 -5.58 -16.57 -18.02
CA ALA A 158 -6.72 -15.86 -17.46
C ALA A 158 -6.36 -14.41 -17.07
N SER A 159 -5.18 -14.16 -16.52
CA SER A 159 -4.82 -12.86 -15.95
C SER A 159 -4.23 -11.88 -16.97
N ILE A 160 -3.54 -12.37 -18.00
CA ILE A 160 -2.78 -11.53 -18.94
C ILE A 160 -3.10 -11.87 -20.39
N VAL A 161 -2.82 -13.10 -20.85
CA VAL A 161 -2.76 -13.39 -22.30
C VAL A 161 -4.12 -13.23 -22.98
N SER A 162 -5.21 -13.59 -22.30
CA SER A 162 -6.56 -13.49 -22.85
C SER A 162 -7.20 -12.12 -22.63
N GLN A 163 -6.51 -11.20 -21.97
CA GLN A 163 -7.02 -9.87 -21.66
C GLN A 163 -6.80 -8.94 -22.85
N ARG A 164 -7.83 -8.14 -23.18
CA ARG A 164 -7.80 -7.23 -24.34
C ARG A 164 -6.89 -6.01 -24.14
N SER A 165 -6.67 -5.61 -22.89
CA SER A 165 -5.96 -4.38 -22.53
C SER A 165 -5.44 -4.45 -21.08
N LEU A 166 -4.57 -3.51 -20.73
CA LEU A 166 -3.96 -3.43 -19.38
C LEU A 166 -5.03 -3.21 -18.30
N GLU A 167 -6.05 -2.41 -18.58
CA GLU A 167 -7.15 -2.10 -17.67
C GLU A 167 -8.01 -3.33 -17.40
N ALA A 168 -8.31 -4.10 -18.44
CA ALA A 168 -9.06 -5.35 -18.30
C ALA A 168 -8.26 -6.38 -17.48
N ALA A 169 -6.94 -6.48 -17.72
CA ALA A 169 -6.06 -7.32 -16.93
C ALA A 169 -5.99 -6.88 -15.46
N LEU A 170 -5.95 -5.58 -15.20
CA LEU A 170 -5.88 -5.03 -13.85
C LEU A 170 -7.20 -5.26 -13.11
N ALA A 171 -8.33 -4.96 -13.75
CA ALA A 171 -9.66 -5.22 -13.21
C ALA A 171 -9.83 -6.70 -12.87
N ASN A 172 -9.44 -7.60 -13.77
CA ASN A 172 -9.49 -9.04 -13.54
C ASN A 172 -8.62 -9.43 -12.34
N THR A 173 -7.36 -9.01 -12.31
CA THR A 173 -6.41 -9.35 -11.25
C THR A 173 -6.91 -8.87 -9.88
N LEU A 174 -7.33 -7.60 -9.77
CA LEU A 174 -7.87 -7.03 -8.53
C LEU A 174 -9.17 -7.72 -8.11
N SER A 175 -10.07 -7.98 -9.06
CA SER A 175 -11.36 -8.62 -8.75
C SER A 175 -11.19 -10.01 -8.16
N VAL A 176 -10.26 -10.82 -8.70
CA VAL A 176 -9.96 -12.15 -8.18
C VAL A 176 -9.32 -12.04 -6.80
N LYS A 177 -8.31 -11.17 -6.64
CA LYS A 177 -7.58 -11.03 -5.37
C LYS A 177 -8.43 -10.46 -4.23
N LEU A 178 -9.37 -9.56 -4.53
CA LEU A 178 -10.20 -8.89 -3.52
C LEU A 178 -11.54 -9.59 -3.27
N SER A 179 -11.93 -10.56 -4.10
CA SER A 179 -13.16 -11.31 -3.95
C SER A 179 -13.22 -12.14 -2.65
N ASN A 180 -14.45 -12.43 -2.22
CA ASN A 180 -14.75 -13.43 -1.20
C ASN A 180 -16.16 -14.00 -1.46
N LEU A 181 -16.66 -14.84 -0.55
CA LEU A 181 -17.97 -15.48 -0.69
C LEU A 181 -19.15 -14.48 -0.79
N ASN A 182 -19.01 -13.29 -0.19
CA ASN A 182 -20.05 -12.26 -0.16
C ASN A 182 -19.88 -11.22 -1.27
N LEU A 183 -18.69 -11.15 -1.88
CA LEU A 183 -18.31 -10.19 -2.89
C LEU A 183 -17.67 -10.92 -4.08
N PRO A 184 -18.51 -11.44 -5.01
CA PRO A 184 -18.05 -12.23 -6.14
C PRO A 184 -17.10 -11.46 -7.07
N SER A 185 -16.14 -12.18 -7.66
CA SER A 185 -15.13 -11.59 -8.55
C SER A 185 -15.73 -10.98 -9.82
N ASN A 186 -16.80 -11.55 -10.39
CA ASN A 186 -17.47 -10.97 -11.56
C ASN A 186 -18.08 -9.59 -11.25
N THR A 187 -18.73 -9.43 -10.10
CA THR A 187 -19.28 -8.13 -9.68
C THR A 187 -18.18 -7.10 -9.46
N LEU A 188 -17.06 -7.51 -8.84
CA LEU A 188 -15.90 -6.64 -8.69
C LEU A 188 -15.25 -6.28 -10.03
N PHE A 189 -15.19 -7.24 -10.95
CA PHE A 189 -14.64 -7.01 -12.29
C PHE A 189 -15.43 -5.96 -13.05
N ASP A 190 -16.76 -6.06 -13.06
CA ASP A 190 -17.63 -5.08 -13.72
C ASP A 190 -17.47 -3.70 -13.10
N LEU A 191 -17.42 -3.63 -11.76
CA LEU A 191 -17.21 -2.39 -11.02
C LEU A 191 -15.85 -1.74 -11.37
N PHE A 192 -14.77 -2.51 -11.27
CA PHE A 192 -13.41 -2.01 -11.52
C PHE A 192 -13.21 -1.64 -12.97
N SER A 193 -13.74 -2.43 -13.91
CA SER A 193 -13.71 -2.13 -15.34
C SER A 193 -14.43 -0.82 -15.66
N GLY A 194 -15.59 -0.58 -15.06
CA GLY A 194 -16.33 0.68 -15.22
C GLY A 194 -15.54 1.88 -14.72
N VAL A 195 -14.99 1.79 -13.50
CA VAL A 195 -14.17 2.88 -12.93
C VAL A 195 -12.93 3.17 -13.78
N LEU A 196 -12.22 2.14 -14.25
CA LEU A 196 -11.02 2.34 -15.08
C LEU A 196 -11.34 2.92 -16.46
N GLN A 197 -12.51 2.61 -17.03
CA GLN A 197 -12.96 3.21 -18.30
C GLN A 197 -13.33 4.69 -18.15
N GLU A 198 -13.94 5.06 -17.04
CA GLU A 198 -14.32 6.45 -16.74
C GLU A 198 -13.12 7.34 -16.38
N ASN A 199 -12.02 6.74 -15.90
CA ASN A 199 -10.87 7.44 -15.31
C ASN A 199 -9.55 6.96 -15.96
N PRO A 200 -9.28 7.32 -17.23
CA PRO A 200 -8.09 6.86 -17.96
C PRO A 200 -6.76 7.28 -17.33
N GLU A 201 -6.75 8.36 -16.53
CA GLU A 201 -5.59 8.81 -15.77
C GLU A 201 -5.11 7.80 -14.73
N ILE A 202 -5.99 6.93 -14.24
CA ILE A 202 -5.60 5.82 -13.35
C ILE A 202 -4.69 4.86 -14.11
N VAL A 203 -5.00 4.58 -15.38
CA VAL A 203 -4.20 3.66 -16.22
C VAL A 203 -2.81 4.22 -16.48
N GLU A 204 -2.72 5.52 -16.73
CA GLU A 204 -1.42 6.17 -16.88
C GLU A 204 -0.62 6.06 -15.57
N SER A 205 -1.27 6.29 -14.43
CA SER A 205 -0.65 6.09 -13.12
C SER A 205 -0.16 4.66 -12.90
N VAL A 206 -0.90 3.65 -13.36
CA VAL A 206 -0.51 2.23 -13.30
C VAL A 206 0.77 1.97 -14.07
N LYS A 207 0.91 2.54 -15.28
CA LYS A 207 2.14 2.42 -16.08
C LYS A 207 3.33 3.05 -15.35
N GLN A 208 3.17 4.28 -14.84
CA GLN A 208 4.21 4.97 -14.07
C GLN A 208 4.62 4.18 -12.82
N ASP A 209 3.66 3.59 -12.11
CA ASP A 209 3.93 2.77 -10.93
C ASP A 209 4.69 1.48 -11.29
N LEU A 210 4.37 0.83 -12.42
CA LEU A 210 5.11 -0.34 -12.92
C LEU A 210 6.57 0.00 -13.26
N LEU A 211 6.80 1.13 -13.93
CA LEU A 211 8.14 1.61 -14.25
C LEU A 211 8.93 1.93 -12.98
N ALA A 212 8.30 2.62 -12.03
CA ALA A 212 8.89 2.93 -10.74
C ALA A 212 9.34 1.67 -9.98
N VAL A 213 8.50 0.64 -9.93
CA VAL A 213 8.88 -0.63 -9.28
C VAL A 213 10.04 -1.28 -10.03
N LYS A 214 9.97 -1.35 -11.37
CA LYS A 214 11.02 -1.99 -12.18
C LYS A 214 12.38 -1.30 -12.08
N GLU A 215 12.39 0.03 -11.99
CA GLU A 215 13.61 0.84 -11.87
C GLU A 215 14.24 0.74 -10.48
N ARG A 216 13.40 0.75 -9.43
CA ARG A 216 13.86 0.99 -8.05
C ARG A 216 14.02 -0.28 -7.23
N ASP A 217 13.27 -1.33 -7.54
CA ASP A 217 13.38 -2.62 -6.86
C ASP A 217 14.29 -3.56 -7.66
N PRO A 218 15.52 -3.85 -7.19
CA PRO A 218 16.44 -4.77 -7.86
C PRO A 218 15.90 -6.22 -7.88
N ALA A 219 14.94 -6.58 -7.03
CA ALA A 219 14.28 -7.89 -7.05
C ALA A 219 13.17 -7.97 -8.11
N CYS A 220 12.74 -6.84 -8.68
CA CYS A 220 11.74 -6.80 -9.73
C CYS A 220 12.37 -7.12 -11.10
N ILE A 221 12.49 -8.41 -11.40
CA ILE A 221 13.11 -8.86 -12.66
C ILE A 221 12.22 -8.69 -13.89
N SER A 222 10.90 -8.58 -13.75
CA SER A 222 9.95 -8.46 -14.88
C SER A 222 8.71 -7.63 -14.51
N TYR A 223 8.08 -7.01 -15.50
CA TYR A 223 6.84 -6.25 -15.30
C TYR A 223 5.67 -7.16 -14.93
N VAL A 224 5.56 -8.34 -15.55
CA VAL A 224 4.49 -9.30 -15.27
C VAL A 224 4.54 -9.82 -13.82
N HIS A 225 5.73 -10.00 -13.25
CA HIS A 225 5.85 -10.42 -11.84
C HIS A 225 5.37 -9.34 -10.88
N CYS A 226 5.75 -8.08 -11.11
CA CYS A 226 5.21 -6.97 -10.33
C CYS A 226 3.68 -6.93 -10.45
N PHE A 227 3.17 -6.93 -11.68
CA PHE A 227 1.75 -6.80 -11.97
C PHE A 227 0.90 -7.90 -11.30
N LEU A 228 1.35 -9.16 -11.30
CA LEU A 228 0.57 -10.28 -10.78
C LEU A 228 0.78 -10.56 -9.29
N HIS A 229 1.93 -10.19 -8.72
CA HIS A 229 2.35 -10.69 -7.41
C HIS A 229 2.65 -9.60 -6.37
N PHE A 230 2.99 -8.37 -6.78
CA PHE A 230 3.43 -7.37 -5.82
C PHE A 230 2.22 -6.71 -5.17
N LYS A 231 1.92 -7.14 -3.94
CA LYS A 231 0.74 -6.67 -3.21
C LYS A 231 0.73 -5.17 -2.93
N GLY A 232 1.91 -4.53 -2.82
CA GLY A 232 2.02 -3.08 -2.66
C GLY A 232 1.55 -2.35 -3.90
N PHE A 233 2.01 -2.78 -5.08
CA PHE A 233 1.52 -2.28 -6.37
C PHE A 233 0.00 -2.47 -6.48
N LEU A 234 -0.51 -3.69 -6.24
CA LEU A 234 -1.95 -3.98 -6.32
C LEU A 234 -2.78 -3.16 -5.32
N ALA A 235 -2.30 -2.95 -4.11
CA ALA A 235 -2.96 -2.12 -3.11
C ALA A 235 -3.02 -0.64 -3.53
N CYS A 236 -1.95 -0.11 -4.13
CA CYS A 236 -1.93 1.24 -4.69
C CYS A 236 -3.02 1.41 -5.76
N GLN A 237 -3.11 0.46 -6.71
CA GLN A 237 -4.10 0.56 -7.80
C GLN A 237 -5.54 0.39 -7.29
N ALA A 238 -5.76 -0.52 -6.34
CA ALA A 238 -7.07 -0.66 -5.69
C ALA A 238 -7.47 0.61 -4.92
N HIS A 239 -6.51 1.29 -4.28
CA HIS A 239 -6.76 2.59 -3.66
C HIS A 239 -7.19 3.64 -4.68
N ARG A 240 -6.56 3.73 -5.86
CA ARG A 240 -6.98 4.70 -6.91
C ARG A 240 -8.45 4.47 -7.34
N ILE A 241 -8.86 3.21 -7.49
CA ILE A 241 -10.25 2.85 -7.77
C ILE A 241 -11.17 3.28 -6.60
N ALA A 242 -10.78 2.98 -5.36
CA ALA A 242 -11.55 3.39 -4.18
C ALA A 242 -11.64 4.92 -4.04
N HIS A 243 -10.57 5.64 -4.37
CA HIS A 243 -10.50 7.10 -4.36
C HIS A 243 -11.46 7.72 -5.39
N ALA A 244 -11.50 7.19 -6.61
CA ALA A 244 -12.45 7.62 -7.64
C ALA A 244 -13.90 7.45 -7.14
N LEU A 245 -14.22 6.28 -6.57
CA LEU A 245 -15.54 6.02 -5.97
C LEU A 245 -15.84 6.97 -4.79
N TRP A 246 -14.83 7.30 -3.98
CA TRP A 246 -14.96 8.23 -2.86
C TRP A 246 -15.31 9.63 -3.33
N ILE A 247 -14.65 10.13 -4.38
CA ILE A 247 -14.93 11.44 -5.00
C ILE A 247 -16.33 11.47 -5.63
N GLN A 248 -16.77 10.37 -6.23
CA GLN A 248 -18.12 10.19 -6.75
C GLN A 248 -19.19 10.04 -5.64
N ASN A 249 -18.83 10.26 -4.37
CA ASN A 249 -19.71 10.11 -3.20
C ASN A 249 -20.24 8.67 -2.97
N ARG A 250 -19.65 7.66 -3.61
CA ARG A 250 -19.94 6.23 -3.38
C ARG A 250 -19.13 5.70 -2.20
N LYS A 251 -19.16 6.43 -1.07
CA LYS A 251 -18.28 6.23 0.09
C LYS A 251 -18.36 4.84 0.71
N VAL A 252 -19.55 4.25 0.78
CA VAL A 252 -19.75 2.89 1.31
C VAL A 252 -18.95 1.85 0.51
N LEU A 253 -18.94 1.96 -0.82
CA LEU A 253 -18.18 1.06 -1.68
C LEU A 253 -16.67 1.32 -1.59
N ALA A 254 -16.27 2.59 -1.50
CA ALA A 254 -14.87 2.94 -1.32
C ALA A 254 -14.30 2.35 -0.01
N LEU A 255 -15.05 2.46 1.10
CA LEU A 255 -14.67 1.87 2.40
C LEU A 255 -14.69 0.34 2.38
N LEU A 256 -15.64 -0.27 1.66
CA LEU A 256 -15.65 -1.72 1.45
C LEU A 256 -14.35 -2.16 0.74
N ILE A 257 -13.96 -1.47 -0.33
CA ILE A 257 -12.72 -1.80 -1.07
C ILE A 257 -11.49 -1.58 -0.18
N GLN A 258 -11.42 -0.49 0.57
CA GLN A 258 -10.33 -0.26 1.55
C GLN A 258 -10.20 -1.44 2.52
N ASN A 259 -11.31 -1.87 3.13
CA ASN A 259 -11.29 -3.00 4.06
C ASN A 259 -10.84 -4.29 3.37
N ARG A 260 -11.31 -4.58 2.15
CA ARG A 260 -10.86 -5.75 1.38
C ARG A 260 -9.37 -5.71 1.04
N VAL A 261 -8.83 -4.53 0.71
CA VAL A 261 -7.39 -4.30 0.49
C VAL A 261 -6.61 -4.54 1.78
N SER A 262 -7.11 -4.06 2.93
CA SER A 262 -6.51 -4.31 4.23
C SER A 262 -6.48 -5.80 4.57
N GLU A 263 -7.57 -6.53 4.31
CA GLU A 263 -7.65 -7.96 4.61
C GLU A 263 -6.77 -8.81 3.67
N ALA A 264 -6.77 -8.51 2.36
CA ALA A 264 -6.07 -9.32 1.37
C ALA A 264 -4.58 -8.99 1.26
N PHE A 265 -4.20 -7.72 1.43
CA PHE A 265 -2.82 -7.24 1.20
C PHE A 265 -2.13 -6.74 2.47
N ALA A 266 -2.85 -6.59 3.58
CA ALA A 266 -2.37 -5.96 4.82
C ALA A 266 -1.92 -4.51 4.59
N VAL A 267 -2.68 -3.76 3.79
CA VAL A 267 -2.47 -2.33 3.54
C VAL A 267 -3.77 -1.59 3.85
N ASP A 268 -3.75 -0.68 4.81
CA ASP A 268 -4.90 0.16 5.14
C ASP A 268 -4.71 1.56 4.58
N PHE A 269 -5.32 1.81 3.42
CA PHE A 269 -5.17 3.06 2.68
C PHE A 269 -6.52 3.75 2.52
N HIS A 270 -6.80 4.73 3.36
CA HIS A 270 -8.10 5.40 3.39
C HIS A 270 -8.44 6.04 2.03
N PRO A 271 -9.64 5.81 1.45
CA PRO A 271 -9.99 6.30 0.11
C PRO A 271 -9.96 7.82 -0.04
N GLY A 272 -10.12 8.57 1.05
CA GLY A 272 -9.99 10.03 1.06
C GLY A 272 -8.56 10.56 0.88
N ALA A 273 -7.54 9.73 1.11
CA ALA A 273 -6.15 10.12 0.95
C ALA A 273 -5.83 10.36 -0.53
N LYS A 274 -4.85 11.22 -0.80
CA LYS A 274 -4.43 11.56 -2.16
C LYS A 274 -3.05 10.99 -2.43
N ILE A 275 -2.86 10.38 -3.59
CA ILE A 275 -1.58 9.81 -4.00
C ILE A 275 -1.22 10.18 -5.44
N GLY A 276 0.04 10.58 -5.62
CA GLY A 276 0.66 10.87 -6.91
C GLY A 276 0.93 9.60 -7.73
N THR A 277 1.84 9.70 -8.70
CA THR A 277 2.23 8.60 -9.61
C THR A 277 3.70 8.23 -9.45
N GLY A 278 4.10 7.09 -10.00
CA GLY A 278 5.46 6.56 -9.85
C GLY A 278 5.72 6.12 -8.41
N ILE A 279 4.73 5.49 -7.78
CA ILE A 279 4.79 5.07 -6.38
C ILE A 279 5.38 3.68 -6.27
N LEU A 280 6.32 3.51 -5.35
CA LEU A 280 6.76 2.19 -4.90
C LEU A 280 6.27 1.95 -3.46
N LEU A 281 5.40 0.97 -3.28
CA LEU A 281 5.06 0.40 -1.97
C LEU A 281 5.79 -0.93 -1.83
N ASP A 282 7.04 -0.89 -1.35
CA ASP A 282 7.89 -2.07 -1.28
C ASP A 282 7.58 -2.92 -0.05
N HIS A 283 7.38 -4.23 -0.28
CA HIS A 283 6.84 -5.24 0.63
C HIS A 283 5.42 -4.96 1.17
N ALA A 284 5.08 -3.70 1.45
CA ALA A 284 3.79 -3.11 1.78
C ALA A 284 3.05 -3.60 3.03
N THR A 285 3.42 -4.73 3.62
CA THR A 285 2.76 -5.26 4.83
C THR A 285 2.67 -4.21 5.92
N ALA A 286 1.48 -4.04 6.49
CA ALA A 286 1.17 -3.11 7.57
C ALA A 286 1.40 -1.62 7.25
N ILE A 287 1.33 -1.22 5.97
CA ILE A 287 1.22 0.20 5.64
C ILE A 287 -0.14 0.73 6.07
N VAL A 288 -0.16 1.89 6.74
CA VAL A 288 -1.37 2.61 7.16
C VAL A 288 -1.29 4.05 6.67
N ILE A 289 -2.25 4.49 5.86
CA ILE A 289 -2.31 5.86 5.33
C ILE A 289 -3.69 6.45 5.59
N GLY A 290 -3.74 7.48 6.42
CA GLY A 290 -4.98 8.07 6.89
C GLY A 290 -5.65 9.05 5.91
N GLU A 291 -6.90 9.37 6.21
CA GLU A 291 -7.85 10.06 5.32
C GLU A 291 -7.35 11.36 4.66
N THR A 292 -6.60 12.19 5.38
CA THR A 292 -6.19 13.52 4.89
C THR A 292 -4.73 13.55 4.48
N ALA A 293 -4.10 12.38 4.35
CA ALA A 293 -2.73 12.27 3.91
C ALA A 293 -2.64 12.65 2.43
N VAL A 294 -1.52 13.27 2.07
CA VAL A 294 -1.17 13.53 0.68
C VAL A 294 0.20 12.92 0.44
N VAL A 295 0.31 12.11 -0.60
CA VAL A 295 1.56 11.51 -1.07
C VAL A 295 1.85 12.05 -2.46
N GLY A 296 3.01 12.68 -2.63
CA GLY A 296 3.48 13.22 -3.90
C GLY A 296 3.86 12.14 -4.92
N ASN A 297 4.49 12.56 -6.02
CA ASN A 297 4.97 11.68 -7.07
C ASN A 297 6.34 11.08 -6.72
N ASN A 298 6.68 9.94 -7.32
CA ASN A 298 8.00 9.32 -7.19
C ASN A 298 8.41 8.99 -5.74
N VAL A 299 7.42 8.74 -4.88
CA VAL A 299 7.63 8.38 -3.47
C VAL A 299 7.82 6.87 -3.35
N SER A 300 8.76 6.48 -2.50
CA SER A 300 9.03 5.08 -2.16
C SER A 300 8.82 4.85 -0.67
N ILE A 301 7.93 3.91 -0.34
CA ILE A 301 7.49 3.60 1.02
C ILE A 301 7.71 2.11 1.28
N LEU A 302 8.44 1.79 2.35
CA LEU A 302 8.67 0.42 2.77
C LEU A 302 7.54 -0.10 3.67
N HIS A 303 7.59 -1.38 4.05
CA HIS A 303 6.60 -2.00 4.93
C HIS A 303 6.51 -1.34 6.32
N ASN A 304 5.36 -1.55 6.98
CA ASN A 304 5.05 -1.11 8.34
C ASN A 304 5.17 0.41 8.54
N VAL A 305 4.94 1.18 7.48
CA VAL A 305 4.92 2.65 7.55
C VAL A 305 3.53 3.15 7.92
N THR A 306 3.47 4.09 8.87
CA THR A 306 2.23 4.78 9.26
C THR A 306 2.30 6.26 8.88
N LEU A 307 1.33 6.72 8.07
CA LEU A 307 1.02 8.13 7.83
C LEU A 307 -0.26 8.47 8.60
N GLY A 308 -0.12 8.74 9.89
CA GLY A 308 -1.20 8.73 10.87
C GLY A 308 -1.58 10.10 11.42
N GLY A 309 -2.71 10.16 12.11
CA GLY A 309 -3.17 11.37 12.80
C GLY A 309 -2.63 11.48 14.22
N THR A 310 -2.74 12.67 14.81
CA THR A 310 -2.51 12.90 16.25
C THR A 310 -3.84 13.18 16.96
N GLY A 311 -4.20 12.32 17.92
CA GLY A 311 -5.40 12.50 18.73
C GLY A 311 -6.72 12.37 17.96
N LYS A 312 -7.77 13.04 18.46
CA LYS A 312 -9.17 12.89 18.01
C LYS A 312 -9.75 14.11 17.28
N GLN A 313 -8.91 15.09 16.94
CA GLN A 313 -9.40 16.32 16.30
C GLN A 313 -9.81 16.02 14.84
N CYS A 314 -10.96 16.58 14.44
CA CYS A 314 -11.44 16.51 13.06
C CYS A 314 -10.73 17.56 12.19
N GLY A 315 -10.67 17.31 10.89
CA GLY A 315 -10.01 18.17 9.91
C GLY A 315 -8.73 17.56 9.37
N ASP A 316 -7.87 18.42 8.81
CA ASP A 316 -6.60 18.00 8.22
C ASP A 316 -5.58 17.64 9.31
N ARG A 317 -5.31 16.34 9.43
CA ARG A 317 -4.62 15.75 10.59
C ARG A 317 -3.52 14.76 10.22
N HIS A 318 -3.28 14.51 8.94
CA HIS A 318 -2.33 13.49 8.47
C HIS A 318 -1.19 14.10 7.64
N PRO A 319 -0.07 13.38 7.44
CA PRO A 319 1.12 13.93 6.80
C PRO A 319 0.94 14.35 5.34
N LYS A 320 1.80 15.28 4.91
CA LYS A 320 1.98 15.73 3.52
C LYS A 320 3.38 15.33 3.06
N ILE A 321 3.46 14.30 2.23
CA ILE A 321 4.70 13.75 1.71
C ILE A 321 4.98 14.38 0.35
N GLY A 322 6.08 15.11 0.24
CA GLY A 322 6.53 15.71 -1.01
C GLY A 322 7.06 14.70 -2.02
N ASP A 323 7.30 15.16 -3.24
CA ASP A 323 7.76 14.30 -4.33
C ASP A 323 9.15 13.71 -4.03
N GLY A 324 9.42 12.51 -4.52
CA GLY A 324 10.76 11.89 -4.44
C GLY A 324 11.20 11.47 -3.03
N VAL A 325 10.29 11.47 -2.04
CA VAL A 325 10.61 11.09 -0.66
C VAL A 325 10.84 9.57 -0.56
N LEU A 326 11.83 9.19 0.25
CA LEU A 326 12.03 7.81 0.69
C LEU A 326 11.62 7.65 2.14
N ILE A 327 10.73 6.70 2.44
CA ILE A 327 10.31 6.37 3.81
C ILE A 327 10.74 4.95 4.14
N GLY A 328 11.70 4.83 5.04
CA GLY A 328 12.24 3.54 5.50
C GLY A 328 11.22 2.69 6.27
N ALA A 329 11.51 1.39 6.35
CA ALA A 329 10.61 0.40 6.96
C ALA A 329 10.28 0.73 8.43
N GLY A 330 9.05 0.47 8.86
CA GLY A 330 8.64 0.63 10.26
C GLY A 330 8.52 2.08 10.74
N THR A 331 8.54 3.05 9.84
CA THR A 331 8.47 4.48 10.19
C THR A 331 7.05 4.89 10.59
N CYS A 332 6.93 5.75 11.61
CA CYS A 332 5.67 6.37 12.00
C CYS A 332 5.75 7.90 11.84
N ILE A 333 4.95 8.46 10.94
CA ILE A 333 4.84 9.91 10.68
C ILE A 333 3.46 10.36 11.13
N LEU A 334 3.40 11.23 12.14
CA LEU A 334 2.14 11.55 12.83
C LEU A 334 1.82 13.04 12.79
N GLY A 335 0.56 13.33 12.47
CA GLY A 335 -0.01 14.67 12.49
C GLY A 335 0.02 15.34 11.12
N ASN A 336 -0.57 16.54 11.06
CA ASN A 336 -0.51 17.37 9.86
C ASN A 336 0.85 18.06 9.74
N ILE A 337 1.86 17.27 9.37
CA ILE A 337 3.24 17.72 9.16
C ILE A 337 3.67 17.47 7.73
N THR A 338 4.65 18.25 7.27
CA THR A 338 5.18 18.18 5.91
C THR A 338 6.53 17.50 5.87
N ILE A 339 6.67 16.50 5.02
CA ILE A 339 7.96 15.90 4.64
C ILE A 339 8.34 16.47 3.28
N GLY A 340 9.34 17.34 3.27
CA GLY A 340 9.74 18.08 2.08
C GLY A 340 10.22 17.18 0.95
N GLU A 341 10.12 17.68 -0.28
CA GLU A 341 10.56 17.00 -1.51
C GLU A 341 11.97 16.42 -1.38
N GLY A 342 12.15 15.17 -1.82
CA GLY A 342 13.43 14.48 -1.82
C GLY A 342 14.01 14.22 -0.44
N ALA A 343 13.22 14.37 0.64
CA ALA A 343 13.67 14.00 1.97
C ALA A 343 13.78 12.46 2.12
N LYS A 344 14.59 12.03 3.09
CA LYS A 344 14.72 10.64 3.50
C LYS A 344 14.33 10.48 4.95
N ILE A 345 13.45 9.54 5.25
CA ILE A 345 13.14 9.13 6.62
C ILE A 345 13.76 7.77 6.86
N GLY A 346 14.62 7.66 7.87
CA GLY A 346 15.27 6.39 8.22
C GLY A 346 14.28 5.38 8.78
N ALA A 347 14.59 4.10 8.60
CA ALA A 347 13.77 3.01 9.14
C ALA A 347 13.56 3.16 10.66
N GLY A 348 12.38 2.74 11.13
CA GLY A 348 11.97 2.75 12.54
C GLY A 348 11.76 4.13 13.16
N SER A 349 11.83 5.21 12.37
CA SER A 349 11.77 6.57 12.92
C SER A 349 10.36 6.98 13.35
N VAL A 350 10.27 7.84 14.38
CA VAL A 350 9.01 8.48 14.79
C VAL A 350 9.08 9.98 14.51
N VAL A 351 8.39 10.42 13.46
CA VAL A 351 8.43 11.79 12.94
C VAL A 351 7.21 12.58 13.42
N LEU A 352 7.48 13.63 14.21
CA LEU A 352 6.45 14.47 14.84
C LEU A 352 6.54 15.95 14.43
N LYS A 353 7.47 16.29 13.53
CA LYS A 353 7.75 17.65 13.07
C LYS A 353 8.08 17.65 11.59
N ASP A 354 7.86 18.78 10.93
CA ASP A 354 8.21 18.97 9.53
C ASP A 354 9.68 18.64 9.26
N VAL A 355 9.93 17.98 8.13
CA VAL A 355 11.26 17.61 7.66
C VAL A 355 11.57 18.44 6.41
N PRO A 356 12.65 19.25 6.41
CA PRO A 356 12.99 20.09 5.26
C PRO A 356 13.31 19.27 3.99
N PRO A 357 13.10 19.85 2.79
CA PRO A 357 13.41 19.19 1.53
C PRO A 357 14.87 18.72 1.46
N ARG A 358 15.07 17.56 0.82
CA ARG A 358 16.39 16.94 0.57
C ARG A 358 17.22 16.69 1.82
N THR A 359 16.61 16.59 3.00
CA THR A 359 17.32 16.26 4.25
C THR A 359 17.03 14.83 4.70
N THR A 360 17.78 14.33 5.68
CA THR A 360 17.49 13.03 6.31
C THR A 360 17.04 13.21 7.75
N ALA A 361 15.94 12.58 8.14
CA ALA A 361 15.50 12.49 9.53
C ALA A 361 15.51 11.02 10.01
N VAL A 362 16.08 10.75 11.19
CA VAL A 362 16.17 9.40 11.77
C VAL A 362 15.91 9.39 13.28
N GLY A 363 15.51 8.24 13.82
CA GLY A 363 15.42 7.98 15.27
C GLY A 363 14.03 8.19 15.88
N ASN A 364 13.92 7.98 17.19
CA ASN A 364 12.68 8.09 17.95
C ASN A 364 12.85 8.95 19.23
N PRO A 365 12.36 10.20 19.25
CA PRO A 365 11.77 10.94 18.13
C PRO A 365 12.82 11.33 17.07
N ALA A 366 12.37 11.50 15.83
CA ALA A 366 13.25 11.74 14.69
C ALA A 366 13.99 13.09 14.79
N ARG A 367 15.26 13.09 14.39
CA ARG A 367 16.15 14.26 14.33
C ARG A 367 16.83 14.34 12.97
N LEU A 368 17.12 15.57 12.53
CA LEU A 368 17.84 15.81 11.28
C LEU A 368 19.30 15.40 11.39
N LEU A 369 19.80 14.64 10.41
CA LEU A 369 21.23 14.38 10.25
C LEU A 369 21.97 15.70 9.97
N GLY A 370 23.03 15.98 10.74
CA GLY A 370 23.77 17.25 10.67
C GLY A 370 23.20 18.36 11.58
N GLY A 371 22.12 18.09 12.31
CA GLY A 371 21.50 19.04 13.22
C GLY A 371 20.57 20.03 12.52
N LYS A 372 19.91 20.88 13.33
CA LYS A 372 18.90 21.82 12.84
C LYS A 372 19.50 22.97 12.02
N ASP A 373 20.67 23.44 12.43
CA ASP A 373 21.27 24.66 11.85
C ASP A 373 22.00 24.40 10.53
N ASN A 374 22.47 23.18 10.31
CA ASN A 374 23.16 22.79 9.08
C ASN A 374 22.87 21.32 8.68
N PRO A 375 21.62 21.01 8.28
CA PRO A 375 21.24 19.65 7.93
C PRO A 375 22.00 19.19 6.68
N LYS A 376 22.45 17.93 6.68
CA LYS A 376 23.06 17.31 5.48
C LYS A 376 21.99 17.20 4.38
N LYS A 377 22.31 17.72 3.19
CA LYS A 377 21.43 17.71 2.03
C LYS A 377 21.84 16.65 1.01
N HIS A 378 20.84 16.08 0.35
CA HIS A 378 21.01 15.12 -0.74
C HIS A 378 21.12 15.81 -2.10
N ASP A 379 22.10 15.38 -2.88
CA ASP A 379 22.23 15.78 -4.29
C ASP A 379 21.27 14.98 -5.19
N LYS A 380 21.12 13.68 -4.88
CA LYS A 380 20.20 12.75 -5.57
C LYS A 380 18.86 12.67 -4.84
N ILE A 381 17.83 12.17 -5.52
CA ILE A 381 16.49 11.98 -4.96
C ILE A 381 16.39 10.60 -4.28
N PRO A 382 16.28 10.52 -2.94
CA PRO A 382 16.30 9.25 -2.22
C PRO A 382 15.19 8.28 -2.63
N GLY A 383 14.01 8.78 -2.97
CA GLY A 383 12.88 7.95 -3.43
C GLY A 383 13.18 7.18 -4.72
N LEU A 384 14.10 7.68 -5.54
CA LEU A 384 14.54 7.00 -6.77
C LEU A 384 15.75 6.09 -6.52
N THR A 385 16.71 6.52 -5.69
CA THR A 385 17.95 5.76 -5.46
C THR A 385 17.78 4.60 -4.49
N MET A 386 16.69 4.57 -3.72
CA MET A 386 16.43 3.59 -2.66
C MET A 386 17.54 3.47 -1.62
N ASP A 387 18.30 4.55 -1.45
CA ASP A 387 19.49 4.58 -0.61
C ASP A 387 19.13 4.75 0.87
N GLN A 388 19.09 3.62 1.57
CA GLN A 388 18.74 3.56 2.99
C GLN A 388 19.84 4.12 3.90
N THR A 389 21.12 4.00 3.53
CA THR A 389 22.24 4.12 4.49
C THR A 389 23.13 5.35 4.28
N SER A 390 23.11 6.01 3.11
CA SER A 390 23.98 7.16 2.90
C SER A 390 23.80 8.22 3.98
N HIS A 391 24.95 8.75 4.42
CA HIS A 391 25.15 9.66 5.54
C HIS A 391 25.07 9.05 6.95
N ILE A 392 24.89 7.72 7.08
CA ILE A 392 25.07 6.95 8.31
C ILE A 392 26.42 6.24 8.23
N SER A 393 27.48 6.88 8.71
CA SER A 393 28.87 6.38 8.58
C SER A 393 29.42 5.70 9.82
N GLU A 394 28.83 5.94 10.99
CA GLU A 394 29.31 5.41 12.27
C GLU A 394 28.17 4.73 13.03
N TRP A 395 28.50 3.70 13.82
CA TRP A 395 27.56 2.86 14.57
C TRP A 395 26.83 3.59 15.72
N SER A 396 26.95 4.91 15.85
CA SER A 396 26.72 5.60 17.13
C SER A 396 25.95 6.93 17.11
N ASP A 397 25.38 7.42 16.01
CA ASP A 397 24.79 8.78 16.07
C ASP A 397 23.31 8.84 16.45
N TYR A 398 22.55 7.74 16.34
CA TYR A 398 21.10 7.75 16.54
C TYR A 398 20.60 6.42 17.09
N VAL A 399 19.82 6.49 18.18
CA VAL A 399 19.08 5.35 18.72
C VAL A 399 17.67 5.39 18.13
N ILE A 400 17.26 4.28 17.51
CA ILE A 400 15.92 4.04 16.99
C ILE A 400 15.06 3.41 18.08
#